data_AF-A0A286U644-F1
#
_entry.id   AF-A0A286U644-F1
#
_cell.length_a   1.000
_cell.length_b   1.000
_cell.length_c   1.000
_cell.angle_alpha   90.00
_cell.angle_beta   90.00
_cell.angle_gamma   90.00
#
_symmetry.space_group_name_H-M   'P 1'
#
loop_
_entity.id
_entity.type
_entity.pdbx_description
1 polymer ?
#
loop_
_entity_poly.entity_id
_entity_poly.type
_entity_poly.pdbx_seq_one_letter_code
_entity_poly.pdbx_strand_id
1 'polypeptide(L)' 'MSSVRVDFTNTGSGIIQVSYSKSQTTNVSNFSVSSGQITSYSLETNATYDFKFVLGRQEIHKSLIFSSNTTVDVSKYFA' A
#
# COMPACT_ATOMS: atom_id res chain seq x y z
N MET A 1 -16.93 1.50 12.97
CA MET A 1 -15.88 0.59 12.45
C MET A 1 -14.56 0.99 13.09
N SER A 2 -13.72 0.04 13.48
CA SER A 2 -12.35 0.36 13.95
C SER A 2 -11.41 0.55 12.77
N SER A 3 -10.38 1.37 12.94
CA SER A 3 -9.35 1.59 11.93
C SER A 3 -7.95 1.39 12.50
N VAL A 4 -7.01 1.11 11.60
CA VAL A 4 -5.57 1.01 11.88
C VAL A 4 -4.84 1.99 10.98
N ARG A 5 -3.76 2.57 11.51
CA ARG A 5 -2.83 3.39 10.74
C ARG A 5 -1.84 2.48 10.02
N VAL A 6 -1.79 2.59 8.70
CA VAL A 6 -0.82 1.89 7.85
C VAL A 6 0.09 2.93 7.21
N ASP A 7 1.38 2.84 7.52
CA ASP A 7 2.42 3.70 6.96
C ASP A 7 3.09 2.98 5.79
N PHE A 8 3.01 3.56 4.59
CA PHE A 8 3.68 3.05 3.40
C PHE A 8 5.00 3.78 3.22
N THR A 9 6.11 3.05 3.25
CA THR A 9 7.46 3.58 3.03
C THR A 9 8.10 2.95 1.82
N ASN A 10 9.08 3.63 1.23
CA ASN A 10 9.86 3.12 0.12
C ASN A 10 11.35 3.28 0.43
N THR A 11 11.99 2.18 0.81
CA THR A 11 13.43 2.14 1.08
C THR A 11 14.27 1.96 -0.19
N GLY A 12 13.64 1.75 -1.34
CA GLY A 12 14.28 1.66 -2.65
C GLY A 12 14.58 3.04 -3.26
N SER A 13 15.17 3.04 -4.46
CA SER A 13 15.63 4.26 -5.15
C SER A 13 14.64 4.86 -6.16
N GLY A 14 13.65 4.08 -6.62
CA GLY A 14 12.64 4.54 -7.58
C GLY A 14 11.37 5.07 -6.91
N ILE A 15 10.49 5.73 -7.66
CA ILE A 15 9.15 6.10 -7.19
C ILE A 15 8.22 4.91 -7.43
N ILE A 16 7.50 4.48 -6.40
CA ILE A 16 6.51 3.41 -6.50
C ILE A 16 5.12 4.03 -6.48
N GLN A 17 4.34 3.77 -7.54
CA GLN A 17 2.92 4.10 -7.58
C GLN A 17 2.13 2.98 -6.90
N VAL A 18 1.20 3.34 -6.04
CA VAL A 18 0.36 2.43 -5.28
C VAL A 18 -1.10 2.75 -5.57
N SER A 19 -1.84 1.75 -6.02
CA SER A 19 -3.29 1.78 -6.13
C SER A 19 -3.85 0.76 -5.16
N TYR A 20 -4.89 1.11 -4.40
CA TYR A 20 -5.54 0.14 -3.53
C TYR A 20 -7.05 0.37 -3.43
N SER A 21 -7.79 -0.71 -3.20
CA SER A 21 -9.21 -0.67 -2.86
C SER A 21 -9.51 -1.68 -1.76
N LYS A 22 -10.58 -1.44 -0.99
CA LYS A 22 -11.13 -2.50 -0.13
C LYS A 22 -11.66 -3.60 -1.05
N SER A 23 -11.32 -4.86 -0.77
CA SER A 23 -11.70 -5.97 -1.66
C SER A 23 -13.21 -6.00 -1.91
N GLN A 24 -13.60 -6.37 -3.13
CA GLN A 24 -15.00 -6.38 -3.60
C GLN A 24 -15.68 -4.99 -3.61
N THR A 25 -14.90 -3.91 -3.54
CA THR A 25 -15.40 -2.55 -3.75
C THR A 25 -14.74 -1.92 -4.97
N THR A 26 -15.39 -0.90 -5.54
CA THR A 26 -14.91 -0.19 -6.73
C THR A 26 -14.17 1.10 -6.38
N ASN A 27 -14.09 1.48 -5.11
CA ASN A 27 -13.44 2.72 -4.68
C ASN A 27 -11.93 2.50 -4.58
N VAL A 28 -11.20 3.04 -5.57
CA VAL A 28 -9.74 2.94 -5.67
C VAL A 28 -9.10 4.25 -5.21
N SER A 29 -8.15 4.13 -4.28
CA SER A 29 -7.26 5.20 -3.88
C SER A 29 -5.89 5.02 -4.53
N ASN A 30 -5.29 6.13 -4.95
CA ASN A 30 -3.99 6.12 -5.64
C ASN A 30 -3.04 7.10 -4.96
N PHE A 31 -1.78 6.70 -4.82
CA PHE A 31 -0.71 7.56 -4.32
C PHE A 31 0.65 7.11 -4.83
N SER A 32 1.67 7.93 -4.63
CA SER A 32 3.06 7.59 -4.89
C SER A 32 3.87 7.65 -3.59
N VAL A 33 4.88 6.78 -3.51
CA VAL A 33 5.86 6.79 -2.42
C VAL A 33 7.23 6.95 -3.05
N SER A 34 7.82 8.12 -2.89
CA SER A 34 9.20 8.40 -3.33
C SER A 34 10.22 7.75 -2.39
N SER A 35 11.47 7.61 -2.83
CA SER A 35 12.55 7.10 -1.98
C SER A 35 12.65 7.86 -0.65
N GLY A 36 12.63 7.15 0.47
CA GLY A 36 12.68 7.71 1.82
C GLY A 36 11.38 8.37 2.30
N GLN A 37 10.34 8.42 1.47
CA GLN A 37 9.04 8.98 1.84
C GLN A 37 8.25 7.99 2.71
N ILE A 38 7.41 8.53 3.59
CA ILE A 38 6.38 7.79 4.32
C ILE A 38 5.03 8.44 4.01
N THR A 39 4.06 7.64 3.60
CA THR A 39 2.68 8.06 3.35
C THR A 39 1.74 7.23 4.23
N SER A 40 0.91 7.89 5.04
CA SER A 40 0.05 7.22 6.03
C SER A 40 -1.42 7.20 5.60
N TYR A 41 -2.08 6.06 5.78
CA TYR A 41 -3.52 5.91 5.58
C TYR A 41 -4.19 5.26 6.79
N SER A 42 -5.43 5.65 7.07
CA SER A 42 -6.30 4.98 8.03
C SER A 42 -7.15 3.96 7.28
N LEU A 43 -6.89 2.67 7.49
CA LEU A 43 -7.60 1.56 6.86
C LEU A 43 -8.46 0.83 7.89
N GLU A 44 -9.53 0.17 7.45
CA GLU A 44 -10.42 -0.59 8.33
C GLU A 44 -9.70 -1.83 8.88
N THR A 45 -9.80 -2.05 10.18
CA THR A 45 -9.17 -3.20 10.84
C THR A 45 -9.77 -4.51 10.33
N ASN A 46 -8.93 -5.52 10.06
CA ASN A 46 -9.32 -6.85 9.61
C ASN A 46 -10.10 -6.89 8.28
N ALA A 47 -10.07 -5.80 7.50
CA ALA A 47 -10.55 -5.80 6.13
C ALA A 47 -9.44 -6.22 5.16
N THR A 48 -9.82 -6.93 4.10
CA THR A 48 -8.94 -7.23 2.97
C THR A 48 -8.88 -6.04 2.02
N TYR A 49 -7.69 -5.68 1.62
CA TYR A 49 -7.41 -4.64 0.64
C TYR A 49 -6.59 -5.21 -0.50
N ASP A 50 -7.03 -4.93 -1.73
CA ASP A 50 -6.31 -5.31 -2.95
C ASP A 50 -5.42 -4.15 -3.38
N PHE A 51 -4.11 -4.41 -3.42
CA PHE A 51 -3.07 -3.46 -3.80
C PHE A 51 -2.50 -3.81 -5.16
N LYS A 52 -2.19 -2.77 -5.92
CA LYS A 52 -1.36 -2.78 -7.12
C LYS A 52 -0.18 -1.83 -6.88
N PHE A 53 1.03 -2.37 -6.96
CA PHE A 53 2.28 -1.62 -6.88
C PHE A 53 2.91 -1.55 -8.28
N VAL A 54 3.36 -0.37 -8.70
CA VAL A 54 4.00 -0.16 -10.00
C VAL A 54 5.34 0.54 -9.83
N LEU A 55 6.39 -0.07 -10.39
CA LEU A 55 7.74 0.49 -10.48
C LEU A 55 8.23 0.41 -11.93
N GLY A 56 8.23 1.55 -12.64
CA GLY A 56 8.57 1.59 -14.05
C GLY A 56 7.61 0.76 -14.90
N ARG A 57 8.07 -0.38 -15.43
CA ARG A 57 7.26 -1.33 -16.21
C ARG A 57 6.80 -2.55 -15.43
N GLN A 58 7.26 -2.70 -14.18
CA GLN A 58 6.90 -3.84 -13.34
C GLN A 58 5.63 -3.52 -12.56
N GLU A 59 4.72 -4.49 -12.48
CA GLU A 59 3.46 -4.40 -11.77
C GLU A 59 3.30 -5.63 -10.87
N ILE A 60 2.95 -5.40 -9.60
CA ILE A 60 2.75 -6.45 -8.60
C ILE A 60 1.39 -6.26 -7.93
N HIS A 61 0.61 -7.33 -7.86
CA HIS A 61 -0.67 -7.35 -7.15
C HIS A 61 -0.54 -8.13 -5.83
N LYS A 62 -1.11 -7.58 -4.75
CA LYS A 62 -1.18 -8.25 -3.43
C LYS A 62 -2.48 -7.91 -2.72
N SER A 63 -3.08 -8.91 -2.08
CA SER A 63 -4.16 -8.69 -1.11
C SER A 63 -3.57 -8.72 0.30
N LEU A 64 -3.84 -7.69 1.09
CA LEU A 64 -3.30 -7.52 2.45
C LEU A 64 -4.44 -7.32 3.45
N ILE A 65 -4.24 -7.79 4.68
CA ILE A 65 -5.15 -7.60 5.82
C ILE A 65 -4.34 -6.96 6.95
N PHE A 66 -4.90 -5.93 7.59
CA PHE A 66 -4.24 -5.21 8.67
C PHE A 66 -5.04 -5.31 9.97
N SER A 67 -4.45 -5.91 11.00
CA SER A 67 -5.07 -6.08 12.33
C SER A 67 -4.56 -5.09 13.38
N SER A 68 -3.43 -4.41 13.12
CA SER A 68 -2.84 -3.40 13.99
C SER A 68 -2.15 -2.30 13.18
N ASN A 69 -1.76 -1.21 13.83
CA ASN A 69 -0.90 -0.21 13.20
C ASN A 69 0.38 -0.88 12.69
N THR A 70 0.82 -0.51 11.48
CA THR A 70 1.96 -1.18 10.84
C THR A 70 2.62 -0.30 9.79
N THR A 71 3.82 -0.70 9.37
CA THR A 71 4.57 -0.08 8.29
C THR A 71 4.80 -1.09 7.17
N VAL A 72 4.40 -0.74 5.95
CA VAL A 72 4.59 -1.53 4.74
C VAL A 72 5.70 -0.88 3.91
N ASP A 73 6.81 -1.59 3.73
CA ASP A 73 7.85 -1.18 2.78
C ASP A 73 7.48 -1.68 1.39
N VAL A 74 7.02 -0.77 0.53
CA VAL A 74 6.50 -1.09 -0.80
C VAL A 74 7.59 -1.53 -1.78
N SER A 75 8.86 -1.23 -1.48
CA SER A 75 9.99 -1.64 -2.33
C SER A 75 10.28 -3.14 -2.25
N LYS A 76 9.94 -3.80 -1.13
CA LYS A 76 10.16 -5.23 -0.91
C LYS A 76 9.40 -6.13 -1.88
N TYR A 77 8.41 -5.59 -2.59
CA TYR A 77 7.65 -6.34 -3.58
C TYR A 77 8.37 -6.45 -4.95
N PHE A 78 9.47 -5.72 -5.16
CA PHE A 78 10.23 -5.68 -6.41
C PHE A 78 11.66 -6.21 -6.27
N ALA A 79 12.00 -6.80 -5.12
CA ALA A 79 13.31 -7.38 -4.82
C ALA A 79 13.39 -8.86 -5.25
#